data_AF-A0A932G1J9-F1
#
_entry.id   AF-A0A932G1J9-F1
#
_cell.length_a   1.000
_cell.length_b   1.000
_cell.length_c   1.000
_cell.angle_alpha   90.00
_cell.angle_beta   90.00
_cell.angle_gamma   90.00
#
_symmetry.space_group_name_H-M   'P 1'
#
loop_
_entity.id
_entity.type
_entity.pdbx_description
1 polymer ?
#
loop_
_entity_poly.entity_id
_entity_poly.type
_entity_poly.pdbx_seq_one_letter_code
_entity_poly.pdbx_strand_id
1 'polypeptide(L)'
;MSVNAPATVPASGARCAAHPESAADATCTRCGSFYCESCAGYQFGAERFCVRCDPGGEYVAWEDRRRLGTWTAFLRTLKSLLLGPDRFFQRMPAHGGFGGPLLFAWISWLLAVGMVFIIYAVIVGGMFAILPFPPDAAGEQGPTAPIIVGIALAVMGCLALGIVPALFVWSLLLHLFAKIFGGAASYEATFRCHAYASGALALGIIPFIGMTAGEVYWVVLSIFAVKHAHKVSTGRAVAIVLTIPLLCCGLYFVSVFGLAALGSAAR
;
A
#
# COMPACT_ATOMS: atom_id res chain seq x y z
N MET A 1 15.37 29.27 -5.73
CA MET A 1 16.20 29.90 -4.68
C MET A 1 15.90 29.23 -3.33
N SER A 2 16.96 28.68 -2.73
CA SER A 2 17.14 28.31 -1.32
C SER A 2 16.11 27.40 -0.64
N VAL A 3 16.25 26.07 -0.74
CA VAL A 3 15.94 25.18 0.40
C VAL A 3 16.80 23.91 0.29
N ASN A 4 17.97 23.92 0.94
CA ASN A 4 18.71 22.73 1.39
C ASN A 4 19.87 23.22 2.28
N ALA A 5 19.55 24.05 3.28
CA ALA A 5 20.48 24.28 4.37
C ALA A 5 20.37 23.05 5.29
N PRO A 6 21.45 22.29 5.52
CA PRO A 6 21.43 21.23 6.51
C PRO A 6 21.03 21.83 7.86
N ALA A 7 20.19 21.12 8.61
CA ALA A 7 19.82 21.53 9.96
C ALA A 7 21.11 21.81 10.76
N THR A 8 21.33 23.08 11.11
CA THR A 8 22.50 23.49 11.87
C THR A 8 22.41 22.83 13.24
N VAL A 9 23.43 22.05 13.60
CA VAL A 9 23.59 21.51 14.96
C VAL A 9 23.55 22.70 15.92
N PRO A 10 22.59 22.75 16.87
CA PRO A 10 22.49 23.88 17.79
C PRO A 10 23.79 24.06 18.58
N ALA A 11 24.18 25.31 18.84
CA ALA A 11 25.33 25.61 19.68
C ALA A 11 25.20 24.95 21.07
N SER A 12 26.33 24.60 21.69
CA SER A 12 26.35 23.97 23.02
C SER A 12 25.56 24.81 24.03
N GLY A 13 24.51 24.24 24.62
CA GLY A 13 23.64 24.92 25.58
C GLY A 13 22.32 25.46 25.03
N ALA A 14 22.06 25.34 23.72
CA ALA A 14 20.76 25.67 23.14
C ALA A 14 19.63 24.84 23.79
N ARG A 15 18.50 25.50 24.07
CA ARG A 15 17.33 24.89 24.73
C ARG A 15 16.14 24.86 23.78
N CYS A 16 15.26 23.88 23.97
CA CYS A 16 14.01 23.81 23.23
C CYS A 16 13.12 25.02 23.55
N ALA A 17 12.53 25.63 22.51
CA ALA A 17 11.64 26.79 22.68
C ALA A 17 10.33 26.47 23.42
N ALA A 18 9.94 25.19 23.47
CA ALA A 18 8.76 24.72 24.21
C ALA A 18 9.11 24.07 25.56
N HIS A 19 10.34 23.55 25.70
CA HIS A 19 10.84 22.82 26.87
C HIS A 19 12.20 23.39 27.30
N PRO A 20 12.24 24.52 28.04
CA PRO A 20 13.48 25.21 28.39
C PRO A 20 14.50 24.34 29.16
N GLU A 21 14.02 23.30 29.85
CA GLU A 21 14.81 22.31 30.56
C GLU A 21 15.53 21.31 29.63
N SER A 22 14.99 21.08 28.43
CA SER A 22 15.52 20.12 27.47
C SER A 22 16.55 20.74 26.54
N ALA A 23 17.64 20.03 26.27
CA ALA A 23 18.62 20.42 25.26
C ALA A 23 17.97 20.42 23.86
N ALA A 24 18.33 21.39 23.04
CA ALA A 24 17.91 21.44 21.65
C ALA A 24 18.65 20.37 20.83
N ASP A 25 17.89 19.58 20.08
CA ASP A 25 18.43 18.54 19.18
C ASP A 25 18.59 19.08 17.75
N ALA A 26 17.69 19.97 17.33
CA ALA A 26 17.72 20.58 15.99
C ALA A 26 16.98 21.93 15.92
N THR A 27 17.13 22.58 14.78
CA THR A 27 16.45 23.84 14.43
C THR A 27 15.30 23.57 13.46
N CYS A 28 14.13 24.12 13.74
CA CYS A 28 12.96 23.97 12.88
C CYS A 28 13.14 24.76 11.58
N THR A 29 13.01 24.08 10.44
CA THR A 29 13.09 24.68 9.09
C THR A 29 11.90 25.60 8.75
N ARG A 30 10.78 25.51 9.47
CA ARG A 30 9.57 26.33 9.23
C ARG A 30 9.54 27.63 10.05
N CYS A 31 9.90 27.58 11.33
CA CYS A 31 9.86 28.76 12.22
C CYS A 31 11.22 29.18 12.77
N GLY A 32 12.30 28.46 12.48
CA GLY A 32 13.64 28.76 13.00
C GLY A 32 13.82 28.47 14.49
N SER A 33 12.81 27.97 15.21
CA SER A 33 12.94 27.70 16.64
C SER A 33 13.71 26.41 16.92
N PHE A 34 14.52 26.43 17.97
CA PHE A 34 15.14 25.22 18.51
C PHE A 34 14.09 24.29 19.13
N TYR A 35 14.25 22.99 18.92
CA TYR A 35 13.36 21.98 19.48
C TYR A 35 14.16 20.77 19.99
N CYS A 36 13.69 20.15 21.07
CA CYS A 36 14.27 18.91 21.60
C CYS A 36 13.69 17.69 20.88
N GLU A 37 14.30 16.51 21.08
CA GLU A 37 13.84 15.25 20.46
C GLU A 37 12.33 14.99 20.63
N SER A 38 11.75 15.32 21.80
CA SER A 38 10.31 15.16 22.06
C SER A 38 9.42 16.14 21.27
N CYS A 39 9.97 17.28 20.85
CA CYS A 39 9.32 18.27 19.99
C CYS A 39 9.63 18.07 18.51
N ALA A 40 10.39 17.03 18.13
CA ALA A 40 10.68 16.73 16.74
C ALA A 40 9.39 16.36 16.00
N GLY A 41 8.95 17.21 15.08
CA GLY A 41 8.00 16.83 14.03
C GLY A 41 8.73 15.94 13.05
N TYR A 42 8.33 14.67 12.97
CA TYR A 42 8.92 13.71 12.05
C TYR A 42 8.22 13.77 10.69
N GLN A 43 8.85 14.38 9.69
CA GLN A 43 8.58 14.03 8.29
C GLN A 43 9.85 13.42 7.68
N PHE A 44 9.65 12.38 6.87
CA PHE A 44 10.72 11.77 6.09
C PHE A 44 11.08 12.71 4.92
N GLY A 45 12.37 13.04 4.81
CA GLY A 45 12.92 14.11 3.99
C GLY A 45 13.79 15.01 4.87
N ALA A 46 14.84 15.64 4.36
CA ALA A 46 15.83 16.37 5.18
C ALA A 46 15.27 17.58 5.98
N GLU A 47 13.96 17.85 5.91
CA GLU A 47 13.29 18.94 6.59
C GLU A 47 12.88 18.55 8.02
N ARG A 48 13.69 19.04 8.96
CA ARG A 48 13.45 18.98 10.40
C ARG A 48 12.55 20.14 10.82
N PHE A 49 11.38 19.90 11.41
CA PHE A 49 10.51 20.98 11.95
C PHE A 49 9.92 20.62 13.31
N CYS A 50 9.55 21.62 14.11
CA CYS A 50 9.04 21.42 15.46
C CYS A 50 7.54 21.06 15.45
N VAL A 51 7.10 20.32 16.48
CA VAL A 51 5.69 19.98 16.72
C VAL A 51 4.78 21.21 16.76
N ARG A 52 5.30 22.41 17.05
CA ARG A 52 4.48 23.63 17.05
C ARG A 52 4.12 24.12 15.64
N CYS A 53 5.00 23.87 14.66
CA CYS A 53 4.78 24.15 13.24
C CYS A 53 4.03 23.03 12.52
N ASP A 54 3.86 21.89 13.19
CA ASP A 54 3.05 20.78 12.75
C ASP A 54 2.40 20.06 13.94
N PRO A 55 1.47 20.73 14.66
CA PRO A 55 0.87 20.22 15.90
C PRO A 55 -0.01 19.01 15.68
N GLY A 56 -0.32 18.72 14.42
CA GLY A 56 -1.02 17.53 13.96
C GLY A 56 -0.28 16.89 12.81
N GLY A 57 1.06 16.86 12.87
CA GLY A 57 1.90 16.11 11.95
C GLY A 57 1.59 14.63 12.07
N GLU A 58 0.45 14.22 11.54
CA GLU A 58 0.20 12.83 11.18
C GLU A 58 1.07 12.57 9.95
N TYR A 59 2.37 12.43 10.23
CA TYR A 59 3.22 11.56 9.46
C TYR A 59 2.52 10.22 9.35
N VAL A 60 2.68 9.55 8.22
CA VAL A 60 2.10 8.23 8.01
C VAL A 60 2.61 7.32 9.14
N ALA A 61 1.73 6.91 10.06
CA ALA A 61 2.15 6.29 11.33
C ALA A 61 3.09 5.09 11.13
N TRP A 62 2.91 4.39 10.02
CA TRP A 62 3.77 3.30 9.55
C TRP A 62 5.25 3.65 9.38
N GLU A 63 5.57 4.89 9.02
CA GLU A 63 6.95 5.35 8.85
C GLU A 63 7.68 5.49 10.20
N ASP A 64 6.95 5.67 11.32
CA ASP A 64 7.50 5.71 12.69
C ASP A 64 7.22 4.42 13.47
N ARG A 65 7.04 3.30 12.76
CA ARG A 65 6.78 1.99 13.39
C ARG A 65 7.88 1.54 14.35
N ARG A 66 9.10 2.08 14.25
CA ARG A 66 10.19 1.77 15.22
C ARG A 66 9.87 2.27 16.61
N ARG A 67 9.20 3.42 16.73
CA ARG A 67 8.78 4.02 18.00
C ARG A 67 7.40 3.54 18.43
N LEU A 68 6.44 3.51 17.51
CA LEU A 68 5.05 3.16 17.80
C LEU A 68 4.81 1.65 17.97
N GLY A 69 5.71 0.82 17.44
CA GLY A 69 5.51 -0.61 17.25
C GLY A 69 4.70 -0.92 16.00
N THR A 70 4.95 -2.08 15.40
CA THR A 70 4.41 -2.47 14.09
C THR A 70 2.88 -2.44 14.03
N TRP A 71 2.20 -3.06 14.99
CA TRP A 71 0.72 -3.18 14.96
C TRP A 71 0.02 -1.84 15.21
N THR A 72 0.48 -1.06 16.18
CA THR A 72 -0.06 0.27 16.45
C THR A 72 0.11 1.19 15.25
N ALA A 73 1.29 1.18 14.64
CA ALA A 73 1.57 1.96 13.44
C ALA A 73 0.71 1.52 12.24
N PHE A 74 0.54 0.22 12.05
CA PHE A 74 -0.31 -0.35 11.01
C PHE A 74 -1.77 0.09 11.17
N LEU A 75 -2.37 -0.14 12.34
CA LEU A 75 -3.78 0.17 12.60
C LEU A 75 -4.06 1.67 12.54
N ARG A 76 -3.14 2.52 13.03
CA ARG A 76 -3.26 3.98 12.91
C ARG A 76 -3.21 4.42 11.45
N THR A 77 -2.27 3.88 10.67
CA THR A 77 -2.17 4.16 9.23
C THR A 77 -3.43 3.73 8.50
N LEU A 78 -3.91 2.51 8.77
CA LEU A 78 -5.13 1.98 8.18
C LEU A 78 -6.34 2.86 8.54
N LYS A 79 -6.48 3.26 9.80
CA LYS A 79 -7.56 4.16 10.23
C LYS A 79 -7.52 5.51 9.51
N SER A 80 -6.36 6.16 9.44
CA SER A 80 -6.21 7.46 8.76
C SER A 80 -6.48 7.34 7.26
N LEU A 81 -6.01 6.26 6.63
CA LEU A 81 -6.22 5.96 5.22
C LEU A 81 -7.71 5.70 4.92
N LEU A 82 -8.37 4.87 5.74
CA LEU A 82 -9.75 4.46 5.50
C LEU A 82 -10.75 5.58 5.80
N LEU A 83 -10.52 6.36 6.87
CA LEU A 83 -11.46 7.40 7.31
C LEU A 83 -11.17 8.79 6.73
N GLY A 84 -9.95 9.02 6.21
CA GLY A 84 -9.52 10.34 5.74
C GLY A 84 -8.54 10.28 4.56
N PRO A 85 -8.86 9.57 3.46
CA PRO A 85 -7.91 9.34 2.37
C PRO A 85 -7.40 10.62 1.72
N ASP A 86 -8.27 11.62 1.52
CA ASP A 86 -7.88 12.90 0.92
C ASP A 86 -6.81 13.62 1.76
N ARG A 87 -7.00 13.69 3.08
CA ARG A 87 -6.02 14.29 4.00
C ARG A 87 -4.74 13.47 4.11
N PHE A 88 -4.87 12.14 4.11
CA PHE A 88 -3.74 11.22 4.17
C PHE A 88 -2.80 11.43 2.97
N PHE A 89 -3.33 11.37 1.76
CA PHE A 89 -2.52 11.47 0.53
C PHE A 89 -2.01 12.89 0.26
N GLN A 90 -2.68 13.95 0.72
CA GLN A 90 -2.15 15.33 0.68
C GLN A 90 -0.85 15.50 1.46
N ARG A 91 -0.69 14.75 2.56
CA ARG A 91 0.43 14.89 3.51
C ARG A 91 1.49 13.81 3.32
N MET A 92 1.33 12.98 2.30
CA MET A 92 2.13 11.80 2.12
C MET A 92 3.56 12.15 1.69
N PRO A 93 4.60 11.64 2.36
CA PRO A 93 5.99 11.91 1.97
C PRO A 93 6.29 11.35 0.58
N ALA A 94 6.80 12.20 -0.31
CA ALA A 94 7.18 11.84 -1.68
C ALA A 94 8.46 11.00 -1.75
N HIS A 95 9.26 10.99 -0.68
CA HIS A 95 10.56 10.33 -0.58
C HIS A 95 10.69 9.56 0.73
N GLY A 96 11.66 8.65 0.80
CA GLY A 96 11.94 7.81 1.97
C GLY A 96 12.21 6.35 1.64
N GLY A 97 12.41 6.04 0.37
CA GLY A 97 12.61 4.71 -0.17
C GLY A 97 11.31 3.93 -0.35
N PHE A 98 11.47 2.72 -0.89
CA PHE A 98 10.38 1.83 -1.25
C PHE A 98 9.99 0.86 -0.12
N GLY A 99 10.95 0.53 0.77
CA GLY A 99 10.80 -0.57 1.72
C GLY A 99 9.70 -0.40 2.77
N GLY A 100 9.53 0.81 3.31
CA GLY A 100 8.45 1.13 4.25
C GLY A 100 7.06 0.86 3.64
N PRO A 101 6.68 1.59 2.57
CA PRO A 101 5.41 1.38 1.87
C PRO A 101 5.22 -0.06 1.37
N LEU A 102 6.29 -0.69 0.84
CA LEU A 102 6.22 -2.07 0.36
C LEU A 102 5.83 -3.03 1.48
N LEU A 103 6.43 -2.90 2.66
CA LEU A 103 6.10 -3.75 3.80
C LEU A 103 4.65 -3.53 4.28
N PHE A 104 4.16 -2.28 4.26
CA PHE A 104 2.77 -1.98 4.58
C PHE A 104 1.79 -2.65 3.60
N ALA A 105 2.07 -2.52 2.31
CA ALA A 105 1.27 -3.13 1.25
C ALA A 105 1.27 -4.66 1.37
N TRP A 106 2.45 -5.24 1.62
CA TRP A 106 2.63 -6.68 1.77
C TRP A 106 1.86 -7.23 2.97
N ILE A 107 1.91 -6.57 4.14
CA ILE A 107 1.12 -6.98 5.31
C ILE A 107 -0.38 -6.88 4.99
N SER A 108 -0.82 -5.79 4.36
CA SER A 108 -2.24 -5.62 3.99
C SER A 108 -2.71 -6.73 3.03
N TRP A 109 -1.88 -7.11 2.07
CA TRP A 109 -2.11 -8.23 1.15
C TRP A 109 -2.16 -9.59 1.85
N LEU A 110 -1.22 -9.85 2.77
CA LEU A 110 -1.18 -11.10 3.53
C LEU A 110 -2.43 -11.29 4.39
N LEU A 111 -2.99 -10.23 4.97
CA LEU A 111 -4.24 -10.31 5.71
C LEU A 111 -5.40 -10.75 4.80
N ALA A 112 -5.47 -10.20 3.57
CA ALA A 112 -6.48 -10.58 2.59
C ALA A 112 -6.32 -12.03 2.13
N VAL A 113 -5.15 -12.39 1.61
CA VAL A 113 -4.89 -13.73 1.05
C VAL A 113 -4.91 -14.81 2.12
N GLY A 114 -4.40 -14.52 3.31
CA GLY A 114 -4.47 -15.44 4.45
C GLY A 114 -5.92 -15.76 4.82
N MET A 115 -6.80 -14.76 4.83
CA MET A 115 -8.22 -14.99 5.11
C MET A 115 -8.91 -15.81 4.02
N VAL A 116 -8.61 -15.54 2.74
CA VAL A 116 -9.11 -16.35 1.61
C VAL A 116 -8.71 -17.82 1.77
N PHE A 117 -7.46 -18.06 2.14
CA PHE A 117 -6.97 -19.41 2.34
C PHE A 117 -7.69 -20.12 3.49
N ILE A 118 -7.89 -19.44 4.62
CA ILE A 118 -8.64 -20.00 5.76
C ILE A 118 -10.06 -20.37 5.35
N ILE A 119 -10.76 -19.49 4.62
CA ILE A 119 -12.12 -19.76 4.13
C ILE A 119 -12.12 -20.98 3.20
N TYR A 120 -11.20 -21.05 2.25
CA TYR A 120 -11.09 -22.18 1.33
C TYR A 120 -10.80 -23.49 2.07
N ALA A 121 -9.87 -23.48 3.03
CA ALA A 121 -9.53 -24.64 3.84
C ALA A 121 -10.73 -25.14 4.65
N VAL A 122 -11.52 -24.24 5.24
CA VAL A 122 -12.74 -24.59 5.98
C VAL A 122 -13.82 -25.16 5.06
N ILE A 123 -14.04 -24.56 3.89
CA ILE A 123 -15.05 -25.04 2.91
C ILE A 123 -14.67 -26.44 2.40
N VAL A 124 -13.43 -26.62 1.96
CA VAL A 124 -12.95 -27.90 1.43
C VAL A 124 -12.91 -28.96 2.53
N GLY A 125 -12.37 -28.63 3.71
CA GLY A 125 -12.34 -29.55 4.85
C GLY A 125 -13.74 -29.95 5.32
N GLY A 126 -14.67 -28.99 5.39
CA GLY A 126 -16.07 -29.25 5.72
C GLY A 126 -16.76 -30.13 4.69
N MET A 127 -16.51 -29.91 3.40
CA MET A 127 -17.03 -30.75 2.31
C MET A 127 -16.57 -32.21 2.44
N PHE A 128 -15.29 -32.46 2.77
CA PHE A 128 -14.76 -33.80 3.03
C PHE A 128 -15.35 -34.45 4.28
N ALA A 129 -15.79 -33.68 5.27
CA ALA A 129 -16.37 -34.20 6.50
C ALA A 129 -17.85 -34.61 6.36
N ILE A 130 -18.60 -33.99 5.44
CA ILE A 130 -20.06 -34.18 5.33
C ILE A 130 -20.50 -35.02 4.11
N LEU A 131 -19.69 -35.07 3.05
CA LEU A 131 -20.02 -35.88 1.88
C LEU A 131 -19.54 -37.31 2.10
N PRO A 132 -20.39 -38.33 1.90
CA PRO A 132 -19.96 -39.73 1.92
C PRO A 132 -19.08 -39.98 0.70
N PHE A 133 -17.77 -39.84 0.86
CA PHE A 133 -16.80 -40.29 -0.12
C PHE A 133 -16.76 -41.82 -0.06
N PRO A 134 -17.03 -42.53 -1.18
CA PRO A 134 -16.88 -43.97 -1.22
C PRO A 134 -15.44 -44.32 -0.79
N PRO A 135 -15.24 -45.23 0.18
CA PRO A 135 -13.91 -45.64 0.61
C PRO A 135 -13.02 -46.11 -0.55
N ASP A 136 -13.67 -46.58 -1.61
CA ASP A 136 -13.15 -47.16 -2.84
C ASP A 136 -13.07 -46.15 -4.01
N ALA A 137 -13.67 -44.96 -3.89
CA ALA A 137 -13.44 -43.82 -4.80
C ALA A 137 -12.21 -43.00 -4.40
N ALA A 138 -11.79 -43.10 -3.13
CA ALA A 138 -10.44 -42.78 -2.71
C ALA A 138 -9.50 -43.91 -3.17
N GLY A 139 -9.37 -44.11 -4.48
CA GLY A 139 -8.31 -44.95 -5.00
C GLY A 139 -6.98 -44.53 -4.38
N GLU A 140 -6.07 -45.47 -4.14
CA GLU A 140 -4.74 -45.26 -3.56
C GLU A 140 -3.84 -44.26 -4.34
N GLN A 141 -4.40 -43.51 -5.28
CA GLN A 141 -3.76 -42.68 -6.30
C GLN A 141 -4.44 -41.31 -6.51
N GLY A 142 -5.37 -40.87 -5.65
CA GLY A 142 -5.66 -39.44 -5.54
C GLY A 142 -4.41 -38.71 -4.98
N PRO A 143 -4.13 -37.43 -5.32
CA PRO A 143 -3.02 -36.72 -4.71
C PRO A 143 -3.17 -36.85 -3.19
N THR A 144 -2.23 -37.56 -2.57
CA THR A 144 -2.28 -37.86 -1.14
C THR A 144 -2.42 -36.53 -0.38
N ALA A 145 -3.10 -36.51 0.76
CA ALA A 145 -3.30 -35.27 1.54
C ALA A 145 -2.03 -34.38 1.65
N PRO A 146 -0.80 -34.94 1.77
CA PRO A 146 0.44 -34.17 1.68
C PRO A 146 0.67 -33.40 0.36
N ILE A 147 0.31 -33.96 -0.81
CA ILE A 147 0.47 -33.30 -2.11
C ILE A 147 -0.50 -32.12 -2.23
N ILE A 148 -1.76 -32.29 -1.82
CA ILE A 148 -2.77 -31.22 -1.84
C ILE A 148 -2.33 -30.06 -0.93
N VAL A 149 -1.88 -30.38 0.29
CA VAL A 149 -1.33 -29.38 1.22
C VAL A 149 -0.09 -28.72 0.63
N GLY A 150 0.80 -29.48 0.00
CA GLY A 150 1.99 -28.97 -0.67
C GLY A 150 1.67 -27.98 -1.79
N ILE A 151 0.71 -28.30 -2.67
CA ILE A 151 0.23 -27.41 -3.72
C ILE A 151 -0.41 -26.16 -3.12
N ALA A 152 -1.25 -26.31 -2.10
CA ALA A 152 -1.93 -25.19 -1.44
C ALA A 152 -0.94 -24.20 -0.82
N LEU A 153 0.10 -24.71 -0.15
CA LEU A 153 1.20 -23.90 0.39
C LEU A 153 2.04 -23.25 -0.70
N ALA A 154 2.33 -23.96 -1.80
CA ALA A 154 3.07 -23.41 -2.94
C ALA A 154 2.29 -22.26 -3.59
N VAL A 155 0.98 -22.43 -3.82
CA VAL A 155 0.09 -21.39 -4.35
C VAL A 155 0.06 -20.18 -3.40
N MET A 156 -0.08 -20.42 -2.10
CA MET A 156 -0.05 -19.34 -1.10
C MET A 156 1.28 -18.59 -1.13
N GLY A 157 2.41 -19.30 -1.18
CA GLY A 157 3.74 -18.69 -1.29
C GLY A 157 3.89 -17.86 -2.56
N CYS A 158 3.44 -18.38 -3.70
CA CYS A 158 3.42 -17.66 -4.96
C CYS A 158 2.59 -16.38 -4.89
N LEU A 159 1.39 -16.42 -4.30
CA LEU A 159 0.54 -15.23 -4.13
C LEU A 159 1.14 -14.22 -3.14
N ALA A 160 1.69 -14.70 -2.02
CA ALA A 160 2.31 -13.87 -1.00
C ALA A 160 3.54 -13.11 -1.53
N LEU A 161 4.31 -13.72 -2.43
CA LEU A 161 5.50 -13.10 -3.03
C LEU A 161 5.19 -12.33 -4.31
N GLY A 162 4.21 -12.77 -5.09
CA GLY A 162 3.83 -12.19 -6.38
C GLY A 162 3.35 -10.74 -6.29
N ILE A 163 2.80 -10.32 -5.13
CA ILE A 163 2.39 -8.93 -4.93
C ILE A 163 3.56 -7.93 -5.02
N VAL A 164 4.77 -8.35 -4.67
CA VAL A 164 5.94 -7.47 -4.68
C VAL A 164 6.24 -6.97 -6.10
N PRO A 165 6.57 -7.82 -7.09
CA PRO A 165 6.77 -7.35 -8.46
C PRO A 165 5.52 -6.70 -9.05
N ALA A 166 4.31 -7.20 -8.72
CA ALA A 166 3.07 -6.63 -9.19
C ALA A 166 2.92 -5.15 -8.78
N LEU A 167 3.26 -4.79 -7.54
CA LEU A 167 3.22 -3.40 -7.08
C LEU A 167 4.18 -2.49 -7.85
N PHE A 168 5.39 -2.96 -8.17
CA PHE A 168 6.34 -2.18 -8.98
C PHE A 168 5.82 -1.97 -10.40
N VAL A 169 5.35 -3.04 -11.06
CA VAL A 169 4.81 -2.95 -12.43
C VAL A 169 3.58 -2.04 -12.46
N TRP A 170 2.65 -2.19 -11.53
CA TRP A 170 1.44 -1.38 -11.50
C TRP A 170 1.73 0.09 -11.18
N SER A 171 2.64 0.35 -10.24
CA SER A 171 3.11 1.72 -9.96
C SER A 171 3.78 2.35 -11.17
N LEU A 172 4.50 1.57 -11.98
CA LEU A 172 5.12 2.05 -13.21
C LEU A 172 4.06 2.43 -14.23
N LEU A 173 3.05 1.60 -14.43
CA LEU A 173 1.93 1.93 -15.31
C LEU A 173 1.22 3.20 -14.85
N LEU A 174 0.84 3.29 -13.57
CA LEU A 174 0.24 4.50 -13.00
C LEU A 174 1.12 5.74 -13.21
N HIS A 175 2.42 5.59 -13.01
CA HIS A 175 3.38 6.68 -13.20
C HIS A 175 3.41 7.15 -14.66
N LEU A 176 3.57 6.21 -15.62
CA LEU A 176 3.64 6.52 -17.05
C LEU A 176 2.37 7.19 -17.55
N PHE A 177 1.20 6.65 -17.22
CA PHE A 177 -0.07 7.29 -17.57
C PHE A 177 -0.18 8.66 -16.90
N ALA A 178 0.12 8.77 -15.61
CA ALA A 178 0.08 10.06 -14.95
C ALA A 178 1.03 11.09 -15.60
N LYS A 179 2.22 10.69 -16.08
CA LYS A 179 3.13 11.56 -16.84
C LYS A 179 2.51 12.04 -18.15
N ILE A 180 1.82 11.18 -18.90
CA ILE A 180 1.10 11.54 -20.15
C ILE A 180 0.03 12.61 -19.86
N PHE A 181 -0.67 12.48 -18.73
CA PHE A 181 -1.69 13.44 -18.28
C PHE A 181 -1.11 14.69 -17.57
N GLY A 182 0.20 14.93 -17.67
CA GLY A 182 0.88 16.13 -17.15
C GLY A 182 1.28 16.06 -15.68
N GLY A 183 1.35 14.87 -15.09
CA GLY A 183 1.71 14.65 -13.70
C GLY A 183 3.17 14.99 -13.37
N ALA A 184 3.39 15.53 -12.17
CA ALA A 184 4.69 16.05 -11.74
C ALA A 184 5.47 15.14 -10.76
N ALA A 185 4.87 14.06 -10.26
CA ALA A 185 5.50 13.19 -9.25
C ALA A 185 6.73 12.44 -9.79
N SER A 186 7.63 12.04 -8.90
CA SER A 186 8.65 11.03 -9.16
C SER A 186 8.03 9.62 -9.14
N TYR A 187 8.73 8.64 -9.71
CA TYR A 187 8.30 7.24 -9.63
C TYR A 187 8.20 6.75 -8.18
N GLU A 188 9.16 7.16 -7.34
CA GLU A 188 9.14 6.85 -5.91
C GLU A 188 7.86 7.37 -5.24
N ALA A 189 7.46 8.62 -5.50
CA ALA A 189 6.24 9.18 -4.95
C ALA A 189 4.99 8.41 -5.42
N THR A 190 4.92 8.04 -6.71
CA THR A 190 3.83 7.21 -7.25
C THR A 190 3.77 5.86 -6.55
N PHE A 191 4.90 5.15 -6.47
CA PHE A 191 4.98 3.84 -5.82
C PHE A 191 4.57 3.92 -4.36
N ARG A 192 5.09 4.91 -3.62
CA ARG A 192 4.76 5.11 -2.22
C ARG A 192 3.24 5.27 -2.07
N CYS A 193 2.63 6.21 -2.78
CA CYS A 193 1.19 6.44 -2.68
C CYS A 193 0.36 5.20 -3.08
N HIS A 194 0.78 4.49 -4.14
CA HIS A 194 0.13 3.27 -4.56
C HIS A 194 0.23 2.13 -3.53
N ALA A 195 1.43 1.88 -2.99
CA ALA A 195 1.66 0.86 -1.99
C ALA A 195 0.84 1.11 -0.70
N TYR A 196 0.70 2.37 -0.29
CA TYR A 196 -0.18 2.69 0.84
C TYR A 196 -1.66 2.56 0.51
N ALA A 197 -2.09 2.80 -0.74
CA ALA A 197 -3.46 2.52 -1.16
C ALA A 197 -3.83 1.02 -1.00
N SER A 198 -2.85 0.11 -1.07
CA SER A 198 -3.03 -1.32 -0.75
C SER A 198 -3.48 -1.59 0.69
N GLY A 199 -3.48 -0.60 1.57
CA GLY A 199 -4.12 -0.69 2.89
C GLY A 199 -5.60 -1.08 2.82
N ALA A 200 -6.32 -0.71 1.75
CA ALA A 200 -7.71 -1.15 1.55
C ALA A 200 -7.85 -2.69 1.51
N LEU A 201 -6.81 -3.40 1.03
CA LEU A 201 -6.82 -4.86 0.95
C LEU A 201 -6.88 -5.51 2.34
N ALA A 202 -6.43 -4.83 3.39
CA ALA A 202 -6.56 -5.31 4.77
C ALA A 202 -8.02 -5.52 5.19
N LEU A 203 -8.99 -4.87 4.53
CA LEU A 203 -10.42 -5.14 4.73
C LEU A 203 -10.78 -6.58 4.38
N GLY A 204 -10.01 -7.25 3.51
CA GLY A 204 -10.15 -8.66 3.13
C GLY A 204 -10.06 -9.65 4.30
N ILE A 205 -9.63 -9.21 5.49
CA ILE A 205 -9.74 -9.99 6.72
C ILE A 205 -11.19 -10.32 7.11
N ILE A 206 -12.16 -9.50 6.65
CA ILE A 206 -13.59 -9.77 6.83
C ILE A 206 -14.06 -10.66 5.66
N PRO A 207 -14.53 -11.89 5.93
CA PRO A 207 -15.00 -12.81 4.88
C PRO A 207 -16.05 -12.17 3.97
N PHE A 208 -15.99 -12.51 2.68
CA PHE A 208 -16.96 -12.14 1.63
C PHE A 208 -17.09 -10.64 1.34
N ILE A 209 -17.53 -9.85 2.33
CA ILE A 209 -17.77 -8.41 2.21
C ILE A 209 -16.44 -7.65 2.18
N GLY A 210 -15.51 -8.00 3.08
CA GLY A 210 -14.25 -7.29 3.21
C GLY A 210 -13.37 -7.38 1.97
N MET A 211 -13.39 -8.53 1.29
CA MET A 211 -12.64 -8.74 0.06
C MET A 211 -13.16 -7.84 -1.06
N THR A 212 -14.45 -7.86 -1.31
CA THR A 212 -15.07 -7.07 -2.39
C THR A 212 -15.03 -5.57 -2.09
N ALA A 213 -15.35 -5.18 -0.84
CA ALA A 213 -15.26 -3.79 -0.41
C ALA A 213 -13.82 -3.28 -0.44
N GLY A 214 -12.84 -4.11 -0.07
CA GLY A 214 -11.41 -3.78 -0.12
C GLY A 214 -10.93 -3.43 -1.52
N GLU A 215 -11.25 -4.25 -2.51
CA GLU A 215 -10.88 -4.01 -3.92
C GLU A 215 -11.55 -2.75 -4.49
N VAL A 216 -12.85 -2.57 -4.24
CA VAL A 216 -13.57 -1.37 -4.69
C VAL A 216 -12.98 -0.12 -4.04
N TYR A 217 -12.70 -0.18 -2.74
CA TYR A 217 -12.14 0.95 -2.02
C TYR A 217 -10.68 1.22 -2.37
N TRP A 218 -9.92 0.20 -2.75
CA TRP A 218 -8.57 0.36 -3.28
C TRP A 218 -8.53 1.24 -4.54
N VAL A 219 -9.55 1.14 -5.41
CA VAL A 219 -9.68 2.04 -6.57
C VAL A 219 -9.87 3.49 -6.10
N VAL A 220 -10.73 3.72 -5.11
CA VAL A 220 -10.96 5.05 -4.51
C VAL A 220 -9.66 5.61 -3.93
N LEU A 221 -8.93 4.82 -3.15
CA LEU A 221 -7.64 5.22 -2.58
C LEU A 221 -6.60 5.50 -3.67
N SER A 222 -6.56 4.68 -4.72
CA SER A 222 -5.66 4.89 -5.85
C SER A 222 -5.94 6.20 -6.60
N ILE A 223 -7.22 6.61 -6.70
CA ILE A 223 -7.59 7.92 -7.27
C ILE A 223 -7.02 9.05 -6.41
N PHE A 224 -7.19 9.01 -5.09
CA PHE A 224 -6.61 10.03 -4.20
C PHE A 224 -5.08 10.01 -4.23
N ALA A 225 -4.47 8.82 -4.24
CA ALA A 225 -3.03 8.63 -4.36
C ALA A 225 -2.47 9.33 -5.61
N VAL A 226 -3.04 9.04 -6.79
CA VAL A 226 -2.59 9.64 -8.06
C VAL A 226 -2.87 11.14 -8.09
N LYS A 227 -4.07 11.56 -7.67
CA LYS A 227 -4.49 12.98 -7.62
C LYS A 227 -3.46 13.82 -6.86
N HIS A 228 -3.11 13.41 -5.65
CA HIS A 228 -2.25 14.19 -4.76
C HIS A 228 -0.77 14.03 -5.09
N ALA A 229 -0.31 12.82 -5.43
CA ALA A 229 1.08 12.62 -5.84
C ALA A 229 1.43 13.42 -7.09
N HIS A 230 0.57 13.36 -8.12
CA HIS A 230 0.84 13.99 -9.42
C HIS A 230 0.28 15.41 -9.55
N LYS A 231 -0.43 15.91 -8.54
CA LYS A 231 -1.08 17.24 -8.53
C LYS A 231 -2.00 17.44 -9.74
N VAL A 232 -2.77 16.41 -10.07
CA VAL A 232 -3.74 16.42 -11.18
C VAL A 232 -5.16 16.61 -10.67
N SER A 233 -6.07 17.04 -11.55
CA SER A 233 -7.50 17.12 -11.20
C SER A 233 -8.09 15.74 -10.91
N THR A 234 -9.17 15.68 -10.13
CA THR A 234 -9.87 14.43 -9.81
C THR A 234 -10.27 13.66 -11.07
N GLY A 235 -10.80 14.34 -12.09
CA GLY A 235 -11.18 13.69 -13.36
C GLY A 235 -10.00 13.05 -14.09
N ARG A 236 -8.83 13.69 -14.09
CA ARG A 236 -7.60 13.09 -14.64
C ARG A 236 -7.15 11.88 -13.83
N ALA A 237 -7.19 11.97 -12.49
CA ALA A 237 -6.83 10.84 -11.62
C ALA A 237 -7.75 9.63 -11.86
N VAL A 238 -9.06 9.85 -11.97
CA VAL A 238 -10.05 8.81 -12.33
C VAL A 238 -9.71 8.19 -13.68
N ALA A 239 -9.46 9.00 -14.70
CA ALA A 239 -9.10 8.52 -16.03
C ALA A 239 -7.82 7.67 -15.98
N ILE A 240 -6.76 8.13 -15.32
CA ILE A 240 -5.49 7.39 -15.18
C ILE A 240 -5.73 6.03 -14.51
N VAL A 241 -6.40 6.02 -13.35
CA VAL A 241 -6.59 4.80 -12.55
C VAL A 241 -7.48 3.79 -13.27
N LEU A 242 -8.55 4.22 -13.94
CA LEU A 242 -9.48 3.33 -14.63
C LEU A 242 -8.99 2.90 -16.02
N THR A 243 -8.13 3.68 -16.67
CA THR A 243 -7.58 3.32 -17.98
C THR A 243 -6.80 2.01 -17.92
N ILE A 244 -6.03 1.78 -16.85
CA ILE A 244 -5.19 0.59 -16.74
C ILE A 244 -6.04 -0.71 -16.69
N PRO A 245 -7.01 -0.87 -15.77
CA PRO A 245 -7.90 -2.03 -15.80
C PRO A 245 -8.66 -2.17 -17.12
N LEU A 246 -9.16 -1.07 -17.70
CA LEU A 246 -9.90 -1.12 -18.96
C LEU A 246 -9.04 -1.61 -20.13
N LEU A 247 -7.78 -1.19 -20.20
CA LEU A 247 -6.83 -1.69 -21.19
C LEU A 247 -6.48 -3.16 -20.92
N CYS A 248 -6.23 -3.56 -19.67
CA CYS A 248 -5.97 -4.95 -19.32
C CYS A 248 -7.15 -5.87 -19.70
N CYS A 249 -8.37 -5.48 -19.35
CA CYS A 249 -9.58 -6.22 -19.72
C CYS A 249 -9.79 -6.22 -21.23
N GLY A 250 -9.65 -5.08 -21.91
CA GLY A 250 -9.82 -4.97 -23.36
C GLY A 250 -8.82 -5.83 -24.14
N LEU A 251 -7.53 -5.81 -23.76
CA LEU A 251 -6.50 -6.65 -24.36
C LEU A 251 -6.75 -8.15 -24.11
N TYR A 252 -7.24 -8.51 -22.93
CA TYR A 252 -7.65 -9.88 -22.63
C TYR A 252 -8.84 -10.33 -23.49
N PHE A 253 -9.86 -9.48 -23.65
CA PHE A 253 -10.98 -9.76 -24.56
C PHE A 253 -10.49 -9.93 -26.01
N VAL A 254 -9.63 -9.03 -26.51
CA VAL A 254 -9.08 -9.13 -27.87
C VAL A 254 -8.23 -10.39 -28.05
N SER A 255 -7.44 -10.80 -27.06
CA SER A 255 -6.61 -12.02 -27.19
C SER A 255 -7.47 -13.28 -27.20
N VAL A 256 -8.43 -13.42 -26.29
CA VAL A 256 -9.30 -14.61 -26.20
C VAL A 256 -10.19 -14.73 -27.44
N PHE A 257 -10.88 -13.66 -27.83
CA PHE A 257 -11.83 -13.70 -28.94
C PHE A 257 -11.17 -13.52 -30.31
N GLY A 258 -10.07 -12.78 -30.40
CA GLY A 258 -9.30 -12.62 -31.63
C GLY A 258 -8.60 -13.90 -32.06
N LEU A 259 -8.02 -14.66 -31.12
CA LEU A 259 -7.45 -15.98 -31.41
C LEU A 259 -8.54 -17.00 -31.79
N ALA A 260 -9.71 -16.94 -31.15
CA ALA A 260 -10.85 -17.78 -31.51
C ALA A 260 -11.41 -17.45 -32.92
N ALA A 261 -11.44 -16.17 -33.30
CA ALA A 261 -11.86 -15.72 -34.62
C ALA A 261 -10.85 -16.14 -35.72
N LEU A 262 -9.55 -16.02 -35.47
CA LEU A 262 -8.52 -16.48 -36.40
C LEU A 262 -8.52 -18.01 -36.55
N GLY A 263 -8.73 -18.75 -35.45
CA GLY A 263 -8.82 -20.21 -35.46
C GLY A 263 -10.10 -20.78 -36.07
N SER A 264 -11.16 -19.97 -36.20
CA SER A 264 -12.40 -20.33 -36.91
C SER A 264 -12.36 -19.93 -38.39
N ALA A 265 -11.62 -18.87 -38.74
CA ALA A 265 -11.38 -18.49 -40.13
C ALA A 265 -10.33 -19.38 -40.85
N ALA A 266 -9.52 -20.13 -40.10
CA ALA A 266 -8.51 -21.05 -40.63
C ALA A 266 -9.00 -22.50 -40.82
N ARG A 267 -10.28 -22.79 -40.58
CA ARG A 267 -10.94 -24.09 -40.88
C ARG A 267 -11.87 -23.93 -42.07
#